data_AF-A0A5E7VTC8-F1
#
_entry.id   AF-A0A5E7VTC8-F1
#
_cell.length_a   1.000
_cell.length_b   1.000
_cell.length_c   1.000
_cell.angle_alpha   90.00
_cell.angle_beta   90.00
_cell.angle_gamma   90.00
#
_symmetry.space_group_name_H-M   'P 1'
#
loop_
_entity.id
_entity.type
_entity.pdbx_description
1 polymer ?
#
loop_
_entity_poly.entity_id
_entity_poly.type
_entity_poly.pdbx_seq_one_letter_code
_entity_poly.pdbx_strand_id
1 'polypeptide(L)'
;MQELSERHRRWVANHFGGKVKELHYHLAAIVAASDHSLQLFASGHQVPSANSLALVYGFSTYANVIQTLKDATKTVTGEQLPWSTIKLLRHGSFMKDARNAATHDGNPVVSAWVDGRYFVPGKITRLGDNGQVIEIPAPAEDVRTLCLEFAEDFCRLLLETLLGMENVAHLEGASFSMAELEEAITESKVMPEFAKELFASNRQEIAASLRDAKHDPVAQAIGHLDEVIRYCELIQKK
;
A
#
# COMPACT_ATOMS: atom_id res chain seq x y z
N MET A 1 -1.18 -26.20 -14.27
CA MET A 1 -1.69 -25.67 -12.99
C MET A 1 -0.56 -25.19 -12.08
N GLN A 2 0.48 -25.99 -11.84
CA GLN A 2 1.61 -25.60 -10.98
C GLN A 2 2.41 -24.40 -11.53
N GLU A 3 2.73 -24.42 -12.82
CA GLU A 3 3.42 -23.31 -13.51
C GLU A 3 2.61 -21.99 -13.48
N LEU A 4 1.29 -22.08 -13.67
CA LEU A 4 0.38 -20.92 -13.56
C LEU A 4 0.37 -20.35 -12.13
N SER A 5 0.38 -21.23 -11.13
CA SER A 5 0.40 -20.85 -9.71
C SER A 5 1.72 -20.15 -9.34
N GLU A 6 2.86 -20.71 -9.73
CA GLU A 6 4.18 -20.12 -9.48
C GLU A 6 4.36 -18.78 -10.21
N ARG A 7 3.92 -18.71 -11.47
CA ARG A 7 3.91 -17.47 -12.24
C ARG A 7 3.05 -16.40 -11.56
N HIS A 8 1.85 -16.75 -11.12
CA HIS A 8 0.98 -15.82 -10.40
C HIS A 8 1.61 -15.35 -9.09
N ARG A 9 2.26 -16.23 -8.32
CA ARG A 9 2.99 -15.83 -7.11
C ARG A 9 4.11 -14.84 -7.41
N ARG A 10 4.89 -15.06 -8.48
CA ARG A 10 5.92 -14.12 -8.93
C ARG A 10 5.34 -12.75 -9.29
N TRP A 11 4.20 -12.71 -9.99
CA TRP A 11 3.50 -11.46 -10.32
C TRP A 11 3.11 -10.69 -9.05
N VAL A 12 2.49 -11.38 -8.10
CA VAL A 12 2.07 -10.74 -6.86
C VAL A 12 3.28 -10.31 -6.01
N ALA A 13 4.39 -11.07 -6.01
CA ALA A 13 5.62 -10.66 -5.34
C ALA A 13 6.19 -9.35 -5.93
N ASN A 14 6.26 -9.23 -7.26
CA ASN A 14 6.67 -8.00 -7.94
C ASN A 14 5.72 -6.83 -7.60
N HIS A 15 4.41 -7.10 -7.58
CA HIS A 15 3.40 -6.10 -7.23
C HIS A 15 3.48 -5.66 -5.75
N PHE A 16 3.82 -6.57 -4.85
CA PHE A 16 3.90 -6.34 -3.41
C PHE A 16 4.88 -5.22 -3.08
N GLY A 17 6.10 -5.27 -3.62
CA GLY A 17 7.10 -4.20 -3.43
C GLY A 17 6.60 -2.84 -3.94
N GLY A 18 5.92 -2.81 -5.08
CA GLY A 18 5.25 -1.60 -5.59
C GLY A 18 4.19 -1.06 -4.62
N LYS A 19 3.41 -1.94 -3.99
CA LYS A 19 2.40 -1.56 -3.00
C LYS A 19 2.99 -1.04 -1.69
N VAL A 20 4.17 -1.52 -1.28
CA VAL A 20 4.90 -0.92 -0.14
C VAL A 20 5.30 0.52 -0.46
N LYS A 21 5.76 0.80 -1.68
CA LYS A 21 6.06 2.17 -2.12
C LYS A 21 4.81 3.06 -2.20
N GLU A 22 3.69 2.50 -2.65
CA GLU A 22 2.40 3.20 -2.68
C GLU A 22 1.92 3.55 -1.26
N LEU A 23 2.08 2.61 -0.32
CA LEU A 23 1.79 2.85 1.10
C LEU A 23 2.62 4.04 1.62
N HIS A 24 3.94 4.03 1.36
CA HIS A 24 4.83 5.12 1.75
C HIS A 24 4.43 6.45 1.12
N TYR A 25 4.12 6.45 -0.18
CA TYR A 25 3.71 7.66 -0.89
C TYR A 25 2.47 8.30 -0.24
N HIS A 26 1.43 7.52 0.05
CA HIS A 26 0.23 8.04 0.71
C HIS A 26 0.46 8.45 2.16
N LEU A 27 1.27 7.69 2.90
CA LEU A 27 1.68 8.09 4.25
C LEU A 27 2.40 9.44 4.25
N ALA A 28 3.37 9.62 3.34
CA ALA A 28 4.11 10.87 3.22
C ALA A 28 3.20 12.05 2.82
N ALA A 29 2.21 11.82 1.97
CA ALA A 29 1.22 12.82 1.62
C ALA A 29 0.35 13.23 2.81
N ILE A 30 -0.10 12.27 3.63
CA ILE A 30 -0.84 12.51 4.87
C ILE A 30 0.01 13.35 5.83
N VAL A 31 1.25 12.95 6.07
CA VAL A 31 2.18 13.66 6.95
C VAL A 31 2.42 15.09 6.45
N ALA A 32 2.76 15.27 5.17
CA ALA A 32 3.04 16.58 4.60
C ALA A 32 1.84 17.53 4.70
N ALA A 33 0.63 17.04 4.39
CA ALA A 33 -0.59 17.84 4.52
C ALA A 33 -0.89 18.19 6.00
N SER A 34 -0.59 17.28 6.93
CA SER A 34 -0.79 17.53 8.37
C SER A 34 0.20 18.56 8.89
N ASP A 35 1.48 18.42 8.55
CA ASP A 35 2.54 19.35 8.93
C ASP A 35 2.31 20.75 8.34
N HIS A 36 1.89 20.81 7.07
CA HIS A 36 1.55 22.08 6.41
C HIS A 36 0.36 22.77 7.09
N SER A 37 -0.68 22.01 7.46
CA SER A 37 -1.85 22.54 8.17
C SER A 37 -1.47 23.14 9.52
N LEU A 38 -0.64 22.44 10.29
CA LEU A 38 -0.15 22.89 11.59
C LEU A 38 0.72 24.15 11.44
N GLN A 39 1.59 24.20 10.43
CA GLN A 39 2.42 25.37 10.15
C GLN A 39 1.59 26.60 9.79
N LEU A 40 0.58 26.45 8.92
CA LEU A 40 -0.32 27.54 8.53
C LEU A 40 -1.10 28.05 9.73
N PHE A 41 -1.65 27.14 10.54
CA PHE A 41 -2.37 27.48 11.76
C PHE A 41 -1.48 28.26 12.74
N ALA A 42 -0.27 27.77 13.01
CA ALA A 42 0.69 28.44 13.89
C ALA A 42 1.10 29.84 13.36
N SER A 43 1.04 30.04 12.05
CA SER A 43 1.33 31.31 11.40
C SER A 43 0.08 32.20 11.21
N GLY A 44 -1.08 31.83 11.73
CA GLY A 44 -2.33 32.59 11.62
C GLY A 44 -2.95 32.60 10.21
N HIS A 45 -2.52 31.70 9.32
CA HIS A 45 -3.03 31.59 7.96
C HIS A 45 -4.17 30.58 7.86
N GLN A 46 -5.07 30.79 6.89
CA GLN A 46 -6.12 29.82 6.58
C GLN A 46 -5.52 28.58 5.90
N VAL A 47 -6.00 27.40 6.30
CA VAL A 47 -5.65 26.13 5.65
C VAL A 47 -6.49 25.95 4.38
N PRO A 48 -5.87 25.79 3.19
CA PRO A 48 -6.60 25.59 1.95
C PRO A 48 -7.43 24.30 1.97
N SER A 49 -8.59 24.32 1.32
CA SER A 49 -9.45 23.12 1.19
C SER A 49 -8.73 21.94 0.52
N ALA A 50 -7.84 22.21 -0.43
CA ALA A 50 -7.01 21.20 -1.08
C ALA A 50 -6.15 20.40 -0.08
N ASN A 51 -5.70 21.02 1.01
CA ASN A 51 -4.93 20.35 2.05
C ASN A 51 -5.78 19.32 2.81
N SER A 52 -7.03 19.69 3.13
CA SER A 52 -7.99 18.77 3.76
C SER A 52 -8.37 17.62 2.83
N LEU A 53 -8.56 17.88 1.52
CA LEU A 53 -8.83 16.83 0.54
C LEU A 53 -7.65 15.85 0.39
N ALA A 54 -6.42 16.36 0.41
CA ALA A 54 -5.23 15.51 0.37
C ALA A 54 -5.19 14.52 1.55
N LEU A 55 -5.66 14.93 2.73
CA LEU A 55 -5.77 14.05 3.89
C LEU A 55 -6.91 13.06 3.81
N VAL A 56 -8.11 13.49 3.45
CA VAL A 56 -9.29 12.61 3.37
C VAL A 56 -9.06 11.53 2.32
N TYR A 57 -8.60 11.93 1.13
CA TYR A 57 -8.33 10.98 0.04
C TYR A 57 -7.05 10.18 0.29
N GLY A 58 -6.01 10.82 0.82
CA GLY A 58 -4.78 10.16 1.21
C GLY A 58 -5.02 9.04 2.23
N PHE A 59 -5.81 9.30 3.27
CA PHE A 59 -6.18 8.29 4.27
C PHE A 59 -6.96 7.13 3.66
N SER A 60 -7.95 7.42 2.80
CA SER A 60 -8.75 6.38 2.13
C SER A 60 -7.87 5.47 1.27
N THR A 61 -6.98 6.05 0.45
CA THR A 61 -6.08 5.26 -0.40
C THR A 61 -5.06 4.49 0.45
N TYR A 62 -4.48 5.13 1.46
CA TYR A 62 -3.59 4.48 2.43
C TYR A 62 -4.23 3.24 3.08
N ALA A 63 -5.47 3.36 3.57
CA ALA A 63 -6.24 2.25 4.15
C ALA A 63 -6.49 1.11 3.15
N ASN A 64 -6.71 1.43 1.88
CA ASN A 64 -6.89 0.42 0.83
C ASN A 64 -5.59 -0.31 0.50
N VAL A 65 -4.45 0.38 0.49
CA VAL A 65 -3.13 -0.26 0.28
C VAL A 65 -2.84 -1.28 1.38
N ILE A 66 -3.22 -1.00 2.63
CA ILE A 66 -3.08 -1.96 3.75
C ILE A 66 -3.86 -3.24 3.45
N GLN A 67 -5.10 -3.14 2.95
CA GLN A 67 -5.87 -4.31 2.55
C GLN A 67 -5.18 -5.07 1.41
N THR A 68 -4.70 -4.36 0.38
CA THR A 68 -4.01 -4.98 -0.75
C THR A 68 -2.77 -5.74 -0.30
N LEU A 69 -1.94 -5.13 0.56
CA LEU A 69 -0.74 -5.77 1.11
C LEU A 69 -1.12 -7.01 1.93
N LYS A 70 -2.09 -6.90 2.84
CA LYS A 70 -2.61 -8.03 3.63
C LYS A 70 -3.05 -9.20 2.75
N ASP A 71 -3.79 -8.93 1.67
CA ASP A 71 -4.27 -9.98 0.77
C ASP A 71 -3.15 -10.56 -0.09
N ALA A 72 -2.24 -9.72 -0.58
CA ALA A 72 -1.08 -10.12 -1.35
C ALA A 72 -0.11 -11.00 -0.53
N THR A 73 0.01 -10.79 0.79
CA THR A 73 0.85 -11.61 1.68
C THR A 73 0.56 -13.10 1.53
N LYS A 74 -0.73 -13.50 1.43
CA LYS A 74 -1.11 -14.90 1.25
C LYS A 74 -0.52 -15.50 -0.02
N THR A 75 -0.61 -14.77 -1.13
CA THR A 75 -0.12 -15.25 -2.41
C THR A 75 1.41 -15.30 -2.42
N VAL A 76 2.08 -14.28 -1.88
CA VAL A 76 3.55 -14.23 -1.84
C VAL A 76 4.10 -15.33 -0.94
N THR A 77 3.66 -15.38 0.31
CA THR A 77 4.25 -16.25 1.35
C THR A 77 3.65 -17.64 1.40
N GLY A 78 2.41 -17.82 0.94
CA GLY A 78 1.60 -19.01 1.19
C GLY A 78 0.83 -18.95 2.52
N GLU A 79 1.17 -17.99 3.39
CA GLU A 79 0.59 -17.83 4.71
C GLU A 79 -0.43 -16.69 4.75
N GLN A 80 -1.59 -16.98 5.30
CA GLN A 80 -2.63 -15.96 5.47
C GLN A 80 -2.19 -14.96 6.53
N LEU A 81 -2.22 -13.66 6.22
CA LEU A 81 -2.17 -12.60 7.23
C LEU A 81 -3.61 -12.21 7.63
N PRO A 82 -4.13 -12.71 8.77
CA PRO A 82 -5.50 -12.42 9.16
C PRO A 82 -5.60 -11.05 9.83
N TRP A 83 -6.78 -10.43 9.71
CA TRP A 83 -7.09 -9.20 10.45
C TRP A 83 -7.00 -9.39 11.96
N SER A 84 -7.17 -10.60 12.49
CA SER A 84 -7.00 -10.88 13.93
C SER A 84 -5.58 -10.55 14.42
N THR A 85 -4.56 -10.73 13.58
CA THR A 85 -3.17 -10.36 13.90
C THR A 85 -2.97 -8.86 13.77
N ILE A 86 -3.40 -8.25 12.66
CA ILE A 86 -3.24 -6.81 12.42
C ILE A 86 -3.97 -5.98 13.49
N LYS A 87 -5.10 -6.46 14.00
CA LYS A 87 -5.88 -5.81 15.07
C LYS A 87 -5.11 -5.61 16.38
N LEU A 88 -4.05 -6.39 16.61
CA LEU A 88 -3.22 -6.32 17.82
C LEU A 88 -2.16 -5.21 17.75
N LEU A 89 -1.92 -4.64 16.57
CA LEU A 89 -1.02 -3.51 16.37
C LEU A 89 -1.64 -2.22 16.94
N ARG A 90 -0.82 -1.20 17.22
CA ARG A 90 -1.34 0.14 17.56
C ARG A 90 -2.28 0.60 16.45
N HIS A 91 -3.46 1.08 16.82
CA HIS A 91 -4.54 1.50 15.91
C HIS A 91 -5.09 0.42 14.97
N GLY A 92 -4.65 -0.84 15.06
CA GLY A 92 -5.00 -1.86 14.07
C GLY A 92 -6.48 -2.21 14.01
N SER A 93 -7.16 -2.21 15.15
CA SER A 93 -8.63 -2.35 15.19
C SER A 93 -9.33 -1.18 14.52
N PHE A 94 -8.90 0.05 14.81
CA PHE A 94 -9.44 1.24 14.15
C PHE A 94 -9.22 1.19 12.64
N MET A 95 -8.00 0.89 12.17
CA MET A 95 -7.68 0.86 10.74
C MET A 95 -8.53 -0.14 9.95
N LYS A 96 -8.76 -1.34 10.51
CA LYS A 96 -9.68 -2.31 9.89
C LYS A 96 -11.08 -1.73 9.73
N ASP A 97 -11.63 -1.22 10.83
CA ASP A 97 -13.04 -0.87 10.88
C ASP A 97 -13.30 0.46 10.14
N ALA A 98 -12.36 1.40 10.19
CA ALA A 98 -12.35 2.63 9.40
C ALA A 98 -12.32 2.36 7.89
N ARG A 99 -11.46 1.44 7.43
CA ARG A 99 -11.43 0.99 6.03
C ARG A 99 -12.80 0.42 5.64
N ASN A 100 -13.38 -0.43 6.48
CA ASN A 100 -14.70 -1.01 6.19
C ASN A 100 -15.79 0.06 6.14
N ALA A 101 -15.77 1.03 7.04
CA ALA A 101 -16.71 2.15 7.04
C ALA A 101 -16.61 2.99 5.76
N ALA A 102 -15.39 3.29 5.31
CA ALA A 102 -15.16 4.01 4.07
C ALA A 102 -15.64 3.21 2.84
N THR A 103 -15.31 1.91 2.77
CA THR A 103 -15.64 1.07 1.60
C THR A 103 -17.12 0.70 1.50
N HIS A 104 -17.74 0.30 2.61
CA HIS A 104 -19.09 -0.28 2.59
C HIS A 104 -20.18 0.73 2.89
N ASP A 105 -19.88 1.79 3.64
CA ASP A 105 -20.89 2.75 4.10
C ASP A 105 -20.67 4.16 3.52
N GLY A 106 -19.57 4.37 2.77
CA GLY A 106 -19.22 5.65 2.17
C GLY A 106 -18.86 6.73 3.19
N ASN A 107 -18.49 6.35 4.42
CA ASN A 107 -18.27 7.31 5.50
C ASN A 107 -16.87 7.95 5.41
N PRO A 108 -16.75 9.28 5.28
CA PRO A 108 -15.47 9.97 5.37
C PRO A 108 -14.95 9.93 6.81
N VAL A 109 -14.05 8.97 7.07
CA VAL A 109 -13.46 8.69 8.39
C VAL A 109 -12.79 9.93 9.01
N VAL A 110 -11.97 10.62 8.22
CA VAL A 110 -11.35 11.89 8.61
C VAL A 110 -12.29 13.02 8.28
N SER A 111 -12.83 13.69 9.30
CA SER A 111 -13.89 14.70 9.09
C SER A 111 -13.87 15.86 10.08
N ALA A 112 -12.86 15.93 10.96
CA ALA A 112 -12.67 17.06 11.87
C ALA A 112 -11.28 17.68 11.74
N TRP A 113 -11.22 18.98 12.04
CA TRP A 113 -10.00 19.76 12.10
C TRP A 113 -10.08 20.72 13.29
N VAL A 114 -9.06 20.69 14.16
CA VAL A 114 -8.96 21.53 15.37
C VAL A 114 -7.50 21.91 15.55
N ASP A 115 -7.22 23.19 15.79
CA ASP A 115 -5.88 23.72 16.09
C ASP A 115 -4.77 23.27 15.12
N GLY A 116 -5.06 23.27 13.83
CA GLY A 116 -4.09 22.85 12.80
C GLY A 116 -4.00 21.33 12.58
N ARG A 117 -4.70 20.52 13.37
CA ARG A 117 -4.63 19.05 13.33
C ARG A 117 -5.93 18.44 12.84
N TYR A 118 -5.83 17.27 12.21
CA TYR A 118 -6.96 16.53 11.67
C TYR A 118 -7.30 15.34 12.53
N PHE A 119 -8.60 15.09 12.71
CA PHE A 119 -9.13 14.11 13.64
C PHE A 119 -10.30 13.33 13.05
N VAL A 120 -10.61 12.25 13.73
CA VAL A 120 -11.87 11.52 13.62
C VAL A 120 -12.79 12.08 14.71
N PRO A 121 -13.84 12.86 14.38
CA PRO A 121 -14.57 13.69 15.35
C PRO A 121 -15.27 12.95 16.47
N GLY A 122 -15.58 11.66 16.26
CA GLY A 122 -16.37 10.88 17.20
C GLY A 122 -16.53 9.46 16.71
N LYS A 123 -17.32 8.68 17.46
CA LYS A 123 -17.56 7.28 17.11
C LYS A 123 -18.19 7.18 15.72
N ILE A 124 -17.70 6.24 14.92
CA ILE A 124 -18.30 5.89 13.63
C ILE A 124 -19.26 4.73 13.88
N THR A 125 -20.53 4.92 13.55
CA THR A 125 -21.53 3.85 13.59
C THR A 125 -21.72 3.28 12.20
N ARG A 126 -21.60 1.96 12.06
CA ARG A 126 -21.89 1.24 10.82
C ARG A 126 -22.79 0.03 11.03
N LEU A 127 -23.36 -0.45 9.93
CA LEU A 127 -24.06 -1.72 9.89
C LEU A 127 -23.06 -2.81 9.42
N GLY A 128 -22.83 -3.79 10.28
CA GLY A 128 -22.13 -5.02 9.93
C GLY A 128 -23.06 -6.02 9.25
N ASP A 129 -22.54 -7.22 9.06
CA ASP A 129 -23.31 -8.35 8.53
C ASP A 129 -24.60 -8.57 9.33
N ASN A 130 -25.69 -8.92 8.63
CA ASN A 130 -27.00 -9.18 9.22
C ASN A 130 -27.59 -8.01 10.04
N GLY A 131 -27.16 -6.77 9.76
CA GLY A 131 -27.72 -5.57 10.38
C GLY A 131 -27.21 -5.27 11.80
N GLN A 132 -26.16 -5.95 12.26
CA GLN A 132 -25.56 -5.65 13.56
C GLN A 132 -24.96 -4.24 13.58
N VAL A 133 -25.21 -3.47 14.62
CA VAL A 133 -24.62 -2.15 14.80
C VAL A 133 -23.19 -2.31 15.32
N ILE A 134 -22.21 -1.79 14.60
CA ILE A 134 -20.81 -1.74 15.01
C ILE A 134 -20.46 -0.29 15.31
N GLU A 135 -19.94 -0.05 16.52
CA GLU A 135 -19.42 1.25 16.93
C GLU A 135 -17.89 1.21 16.90
N ILE A 136 -17.30 2.12 16.15
CA ILE A 136 -15.86 2.29 16.04
C ILE A 136 -15.49 3.50 16.88
N PRO A 137 -14.77 3.35 18.00
CA PRO A 137 -14.36 4.49 18.80
C PRO A 137 -13.42 5.39 17.99
N ALA A 138 -13.52 6.70 18.21
CA ALA A 138 -12.53 7.62 17.68
C ALA A 138 -11.18 7.37 18.37
N PRO A 139 -10.06 7.34 17.62
CA PRO A 139 -8.72 7.34 18.19
C PRO A 139 -8.49 8.63 18.99
N ALA A 140 -7.61 8.56 19.99
CA ALA A 140 -7.23 9.74 20.78
C ALA A 140 -6.22 10.62 20.02
N GLU A 141 -5.44 10.00 19.15
CA GLU A 141 -4.38 10.59 18.36
C GLU A 141 -4.93 11.32 17.13
N ASP A 142 -4.21 12.35 16.67
CA ASP A 142 -4.49 12.94 15.37
C ASP A 142 -4.15 11.97 14.22
N VAL A 143 -4.72 12.24 13.04
CA VAL A 143 -4.58 11.36 11.86
C VAL A 143 -3.12 11.15 11.46
N ARG A 144 -2.27 12.17 11.61
CA ARG A 144 -0.83 12.06 11.30
C ARG A 144 -0.18 11.01 12.19
N THR A 145 -0.37 11.14 13.49
CA THR A 145 0.22 10.26 14.51
C THR A 145 -0.30 8.84 14.35
N LEU A 146 -1.62 8.69 14.22
CA LEU A 146 -2.27 7.41 13.99
C LEU A 146 -1.70 6.67 12.77
N CYS A 147 -1.55 7.35 11.63
CA CYS A 147 -1.03 6.74 10.42
C CYS A 147 0.45 6.36 10.53
N LEU A 148 1.27 7.19 11.18
CA LEU A 148 2.69 6.90 11.39
C LEU A 148 2.91 5.68 12.29
N GLU A 149 2.23 5.65 13.44
CA GLU A 149 2.36 4.55 14.40
C GLU A 149 1.85 3.23 13.82
N PHE A 150 0.69 3.24 13.15
CA PHE A 150 0.18 2.04 12.49
C PHE A 150 1.10 1.59 11.34
N ALA A 151 1.57 2.53 10.50
CA ALA A 151 2.45 2.19 9.38
C ALA A 151 3.73 1.51 9.86
N GLU A 152 4.33 2.01 10.95
CA GLU A 152 5.53 1.42 11.54
C GLU A 152 5.27 -0.03 11.97
N ASP A 153 4.26 -0.25 12.81
CA ASP A 153 3.92 -1.57 13.33
C ASP A 153 3.54 -2.55 12.22
N PHE A 154 2.74 -2.09 11.24
CA PHE A 154 2.31 -2.90 10.11
C PHE A 154 3.47 -3.26 9.17
N CYS A 155 4.38 -2.33 8.90
CA CYS A 155 5.55 -2.62 8.08
C CYS A 155 6.51 -3.59 8.78
N ARG A 156 6.68 -3.50 10.11
CA ARG A 156 7.43 -4.49 10.89
C ARG A 156 6.80 -5.89 10.79
N LEU A 157 5.48 -5.98 10.95
CA LEU A 157 4.76 -7.24 10.80
C LEU A 157 4.96 -7.86 9.41
N LEU A 158 4.87 -7.05 8.35
CA LEU A 158 5.13 -7.53 6.97
C LEU A 158 6.60 -7.94 6.78
N LEU A 159 7.54 -7.19 7.34
CA LEU A 159 8.97 -7.48 7.27
C LEU A 159 9.27 -8.83 7.92
N GLU A 160 8.78 -9.07 9.14
CA GLU A 160 8.91 -10.35 9.83
C GLU A 160 8.30 -11.49 9.01
N THR A 161 7.14 -11.25 8.40
CA THR A 161 6.46 -12.24 7.55
C THR A 161 7.29 -12.59 6.30
N LEU A 162 7.94 -11.62 5.66
CA LEU A 162 8.79 -11.88 4.49
C LEU A 162 10.13 -12.52 4.87
N LEU A 163 10.73 -12.13 6.00
CA LEU A 163 11.97 -12.72 6.50
C LEU A 163 11.80 -14.17 6.94
N GLY A 164 10.60 -14.57 7.35
CA GLY A 164 10.26 -15.95 7.68
C GLY A 164 10.08 -16.87 6.46
N MET A 165 10.14 -16.35 5.24
CA MET A 165 9.96 -17.16 4.04
C MET A 165 11.16 -18.05 3.75
N GLU A 166 10.91 -19.33 3.49
CA GLU A 166 11.90 -20.27 2.98
C GLU A 166 11.73 -20.48 1.45
N ASN A 167 12.82 -20.81 0.77
CA ASN A 167 12.82 -21.22 -0.64
C ASN A 167 12.22 -20.19 -1.65
N VAL A 168 12.58 -18.91 -1.52
CA VAL A 168 12.04 -17.83 -2.37
C VAL A 168 12.63 -17.72 -3.78
N ALA A 169 13.64 -18.52 -4.12
CA ALA A 169 14.35 -18.43 -5.41
C ALA A 169 13.42 -18.56 -6.64
N HIS A 170 12.32 -19.30 -6.52
CA HIS A 170 11.33 -19.45 -7.59
C HIS A 170 10.55 -18.15 -7.88
N LEU A 171 10.56 -17.18 -6.97
CA LEU A 171 9.93 -15.87 -7.13
C LEU A 171 10.86 -14.86 -7.85
N GLU A 172 12.13 -15.20 -8.07
CA GLU A 172 13.05 -14.34 -8.80
C GLU A 172 12.69 -14.22 -10.29
N GLY A 173 13.02 -13.06 -10.86
CA GLY A 173 12.87 -12.75 -12.27
C GLY A 173 11.66 -11.86 -12.58
N ALA A 174 11.51 -11.55 -13.88
CA ALA A 174 10.48 -10.65 -14.37
C ALA A 174 9.06 -11.18 -14.13
N SER A 175 8.12 -10.25 -13.97
CA SER A 175 6.69 -10.53 -13.86
C SER A 175 6.03 -10.87 -15.19
N PHE A 176 6.78 -11.05 -16.26
CA PHE A 176 6.24 -11.45 -17.56
C PHE A 176 7.31 -12.21 -18.34
N SER A 177 6.85 -13.06 -19.25
CA SER A 177 7.68 -13.85 -20.14
C SER A 177 7.86 -13.16 -21.50
N MET A 178 8.85 -13.61 -22.27
CA MET A 178 8.99 -13.18 -23.68
C MET A 178 7.75 -13.50 -24.51
N ALA A 179 7.08 -14.64 -24.25
CA ALA A 179 5.88 -15.02 -24.98
C ALA A 179 4.72 -14.06 -24.73
N GLU A 180 4.50 -13.65 -23.48
CA GLU A 180 3.47 -12.67 -23.12
C GLU A 180 3.78 -11.28 -23.70
N LEU A 181 5.05 -10.89 -23.72
CA LEU A 181 5.47 -9.64 -24.34
C LEU A 181 5.25 -9.66 -25.86
N GLU A 182 5.58 -10.77 -26.52
CA GLU A 182 5.34 -10.99 -27.96
C GLU A 182 3.86 -10.92 -28.31
N GLU A 183 3.01 -11.60 -27.54
CA GLU A 183 1.55 -11.58 -27.69
C GLU A 183 1.01 -10.15 -27.52
N ALA A 184 1.36 -9.47 -26.43
CA ALA A 184 0.92 -8.11 -26.16
C ALA A 184 1.31 -7.11 -27.25
N ILE A 185 2.48 -7.26 -27.85
CA ILE A 185 2.98 -6.39 -28.94
C ILE A 185 2.28 -6.73 -30.26
N THR A 186 2.20 -8.01 -30.60
CA THR A 186 1.65 -8.48 -31.87
C THR A 186 0.15 -8.17 -31.97
N GLU A 187 -0.59 -8.44 -30.90
CA GLU A 187 -2.03 -8.24 -30.81
C GLU A 187 -2.46 -6.78 -30.57
N SER A 188 -1.50 -5.89 -30.26
CA SER A 188 -1.80 -4.49 -30.00
C SER A 188 -2.39 -3.80 -31.24
N LYS A 189 -3.60 -3.26 -31.08
CA LYS A 189 -4.29 -2.45 -32.10
C LYS A 189 -3.88 -0.97 -32.08
N VAL A 190 -3.13 -0.56 -31.05
CA VAL A 190 -2.74 0.85 -30.83
C VAL A 190 -1.24 1.07 -31.04
N MET A 191 -0.44 0.00 -31.04
CA MET A 191 0.99 0.09 -31.28
C MET A 191 1.26 0.31 -32.77
N PRO A 192 2.02 1.36 -33.15
CA PRO A 192 2.40 1.59 -34.54
C PRO A 192 3.24 0.43 -35.11
N GLU A 193 3.10 0.17 -36.41
CA GLU A 193 3.76 -0.98 -37.06
C GLU A 193 5.29 -0.92 -36.95
N PHE A 194 5.88 0.29 -37.08
CA PHE A 194 7.33 0.46 -36.94
C PHE A 194 7.85 0.02 -35.56
N ALA A 195 7.04 0.17 -34.49
CA ALA A 195 7.44 -0.24 -33.14
C ALA A 195 7.38 -1.76 -33.00
N LYS A 196 6.42 -2.43 -33.66
CA LYS A 196 6.34 -3.89 -33.73
C LYS A 196 7.53 -4.47 -34.51
N GLU A 197 7.88 -3.85 -35.63
CA GLU A 197 9.06 -4.20 -36.44
C GLU A 197 10.37 -4.01 -35.65
N LEU A 198 10.48 -2.90 -34.89
CA LEU A 198 11.62 -2.64 -34.03
C LEU A 198 11.76 -3.71 -32.93
N PHE A 199 10.64 -4.09 -32.30
CA PHE A 199 10.64 -5.17 -31.32
C PHE A 199 11.08 -6.51 -31.95
N ALA A 200 10.51 -6.86 -33.11
CA ALA A 200 10.85 -8.10 -33.82
C ALA A 200 12.34 -8.15 -34.18
N SER A 201 12.90 -7.02 -34.60
CA SER A 201 14.32 -6.88 -34.98
C SER A 201 15.28 -7.00 -33.80
N ASN A 202 14.85 -6.62 -32.59
CA ASN A 202 15.67 -6.65 -31.36
C ASN A 202 15.30 -7.79 -30.40
N ARG A 203 14.47 -8.74 -30.84
CA ARG A 203 13.89 -9.79 -30.00
C ARG A 203 14.93 -10.56 -29.17
N GLN A 204 16.07 -10.91 -29.76
CA GLN A 204 17.12 -11.68 -29.07
C GLN A 204 17.77 -10.89 -27.94
N GLU A 205 18.03 -9.59 -28.15
CA GLU A 205 18.61 -8.70 -27.15
C GLU A 205 17.64 -8.46 -25.99
N ILE A 206 16.35 -8.28 -26.30
CA ILE A 206 15.30 -8.15 -25.29
C ILE A 206 15.16 -9.43 -24.47
N ALA A 207 15.19 -10.60 -25.12
CA ALA A 207 15.14 -11.89 -24.45
C ALA A 207 16.37 -12.13 -23.55
N ALA A 208 17.56 -11.70 -23.97
CA ALA A 208 18.76 -11.74 -23.14
C ALA A 208 18.60 -10.82 -21.92
N SER A 209 18.19 -9.57 -22.13
CA SER A 209 17.95 -8.59 -21.06
C SER A 209 16.93 -9.08 -20.03
N LEU A 210 15.86 -9.74 -20.46
CA LEU A 210 14.84 -10.29 -19.55
C LEU A 210 15.35 -11.48 -18.73
N ARG A 211 16.26 -12.30 -19.29
CA ARG A 211 16.89 -13.40 -18.54
C ARG A 211 17.92 -12.89 -17.54
N ASP A 212 18.66 -11.85 -17.92
CA ASP A 212 19.74 -11.28 -17.10
C ASP A 212 19.24 -10.29 -16.04
N ALA A 213 17.95 -9.92 -16.11
CA ALA A 213 17.29 -9.12 -15.09
C ALA A 213 17.21 -9.89 -13.76
N LYS A 214 18.26 -9.76 -12.93
CA LYS A 214 18.28 -10.20 -11.53
C LYS A 214 17.30 -9.36 -10.73
N HIS A 215 16.03 -9.74 -10.79
CA HIS A 215 14.98 -9.12 -10.02
C HIS A 215 14.59 -10.04 -8.87
N ASP A 216 14.97 -9.66 -7.66
CA ASP A 216 14.52 -10.31 -6.42
C ASP A 216 13.40 -9.45 -5.81
N PRO A 217 12.12 -9.77 -6.09
CA PRO A 217 11.01 -8.96 -5.62
C PRO A 217 10.85 -9.00 -4.10
N VAL A 218 11.28 -10.08 -3.43
CA VAL A 218 11.16 -10.22 -1.98
C VAL A 218 12.20 -9.35 -1.29
N ALA A 219 13.48 -9.42 -1.72
CA ALA A 219 14.52 -8.56 -1.18
C ALA A 219 14.23 -7.07 -1.41
N GLN A 220 13.66 -6.71 -2.56
CA GLN A 220 13.23 -5.33 -2.81
C GLN A 220 12.09 -4.90 -1.90
N ALA A 221 11.08 -5.75 -1.70
CA ALA A 221 9.99 -5.45 -0.77
C ALA A 221 10.49 -5.26 0.66
N ILE A 222 11.43 -6.10 1.12
CA ILE A 222 12.11 -5.96 2.42
C ILE A 222 12.80 -4.59 2.53
N GLY A 223 13.61 -4.22 1.52
CA GLY A 223 14.29 -2.93 1.50
C GLY A 223 13.33 -1.74 1.56
N HIS A 224 12.20 -1.82 0.85
CA HIS A 224 11.17 -0.78 0.92
C HIS A 224 10.46 -0.73 2.29
N LEU A 225 10.20 -1.87 2.93
CA LEU A 225 9.62 -1.89 4.28
C LEU A 225 10.56 -1.22 5.28
N ASP A 226 11.86 -1.51 5.22
CA ASP A 226 12.88 -0.86 6.06
C ASP A 226 12.96 0.66 5.81
N GLU A 227 12.76 1.12 4.58
CA GLU A 227 12.65 2.55 4.27
C GLU A 227 11.44 3.19 4.94
N VAL A 228 10.27 2.55 4.90
CA VAL A 228 9.05 3.08 5.56
C VAL A 228 9.20 3.10 7.08
N ILE A 229 9.74 2.04 7.67
CA ILE A 229 9.98 1.97 9.13
C ILE A 229 10.89 3.11 9.56
N ARG A 230 12.03 3.30 8.88
CA ARG A 230 12.95 4.41 9.17
C ARG A 230 12.32 5.78 8.97
N TYR A 231 11.48 5.94 7.95
CA TYR A 231 10.71 7.15 7.74
C TYR A 231 9.80 7.44 8.95
N CYS A 232 9.02 6.46 9.39
CA CYS A 232 8.14 6.61 10.56
C CYS A 232 8.94 6.99 11.82
N GLU A 233 10.03 6.30 12.12
CA GLU A 233 10.88 6.58 13.28
C GLU A 233 11.49 7.99 13.25
N LEU A 234 11.90 8.46 12.07
CA LEU A 234 12.51 9.78 11.90
C LEU A 234 11.47 10.90 12.08
N ILE A 235 10.28 10.73 11.50
CA ILE A 235 9.23 11.74 11.48
C ILE A 235 8.52 11.86 12.84
N GLN A 236 8.42 10.78 13.60
CA GLN A 236 7.85 10.80 14.95
C GLN A 236 8.77 11.47 15.99
N LYS A 237 10.08 11.56 15.73
CA LYS A 237 11.05 12.24 16.61
C LYS A 237 11.12 13.77 16.40
N LYS A 238 10.42 14.30 15.40
CA LYS A 238 10.35 15.74 15.08
C LYS A 238 9.06 16.35 15.62
#